data_AF-A0A9W4S3B2-F1
#
_entry.id   AF-A0A9W4S3B2-F1
#
_cell.length_a   1.000
_cell.length_b   1.000
_cell.length_c   1.000
_cell.angle_alpha   90.00
_cell.angle_beta   90.00
_cell.angle_gamma   90.00
#
_symmetry.space_group_name_H-M   'P 1'
#
loop_
_entity.id
_entity.type
_entity.pdbx_description
1 polymer ?
#
loop_
_entity_poly.entity_id
_entity_poly.type
_entity_poly.pdbx_seq_one_letter_code
_entity_poly.pdbx_strand_id
1 'polypeptide(L)'
;MINWHASTCQRPDIQFLDDLEAPTCFNCGEIGMIDENETLESTVGNALETSSRAEFSLCWPSSLPYVEETSATGGLAETAPIPNENVGKEASEGTKMLGINDGVPKETHMSLYEPLSARRIRLLSLLPGSYHDPLHCELRTVDLQFKPEYEAVSYTWADENGDASRSRRLYVGKRYDILAITNNCANALRRLRYVHHSRDLWLDAVCINQENNSERSHQVGIMRNIYAMANRVLVYLGEDPKDPEPETSVAWKYTVKGNTIELREDLIKLPYFTRMWVIQEVASARCAWVLYGSRGARWEDFIRPPDVDVIDFQTEPAHGAYELLANTHPWLQIAIQPKLRGVEELHELMIRTASCKATDPRDKVFALLGLLTGTQVPGLIPDYSLSRDQIFAGLTAFVFMETPGSLWYPFAMSGLVSGQAIPSWTIDWAALPQLPEVIPENPKLFLDRTSEETEENERLYYDEPNRIRVPDIKDRMLN
;
A
#
# COMPACT_ATOMS: atom_id res chain seq x y z
N MET A 1 -6.66 10.00 16.32
CA MET A 1 -8.09 10.26 16.62
C MET A 1 -8.13 11.06 17.90
N ILE A 2 -8.90 12.14 17.94
CA ILE A 2 -8.84 13.17 18.98
C ILE A 2 -10.18 13.23 19.71
N ASN A 3 -10.16 13.09 21.04
CA ASN A 3 -11.29 13.44 21.89
C ASN A 3 -11.15 14.92 22.28
N TRP A 4 -12.10 15.74 21.85
CA TRP A 4 -12.10 17.19 22.03
C TRP A 4 -12.95 17.67 23.22
N HIS A 5 -13.59 16.74 23.93
CA HIS A 5 -14.37 17.10 25.10
C HIS A 5 -13.47 17.28 26.32
N ALA A 6 -13.85 18.18 27.22
CA ALA A 6 -13.27 18.24 28.55
C ALA A 6 -13.27 16.85 29.21
N SER A 7 -12.19 16.51 29.92
CA SER A 7 -12.01 15.22 30.60
C SER A 7 -13.14 14.90 31.60
N THR A 8 -13.85 15.92 32.08
CA THR A 8 -15.00 15.82 32.98
C THR A 8 -16.34 15.57 32.26
N CYS A 9 -16.39 15.64 30.93
CA CYS A 9 -17.62 15.52 30.15
C CYS A 9 -18.08 14.05 30.00
N GLN A 10 -19.02 13.66 30.85
CA GLN A 10 -19.56 12.28 30.89
C GLN A 10 -20.72 12.05 29.92
N ARG A 11 -21.48 13.10 29.57
CA ARG A 11 -22.64 13.02 28.68
C ARG A 11 -22.57 14.14 27.64
N PRO A 12 -21.85 13.95 26.52
CA PRO A 12 -21.82 14.94 25.46
C PRO A 12 -23.22 15.25 24.91
N ASP A 13 -23.52 16.54 24.74
CA ASP A 13 -24.70 17.03 24.02
C ASP A 13 -24.21 17.87 22.85
N ILE A 14 -24.19 17.29 21.65
CA ILE A 14 -23.42 17.79 20.51
C ILE A 14 -24.37 18.36 19.47
N GLN A 15 -24.12 19.60 19.05
CA GLN A 15 -24.83 20.22 17.93
C GLN A 15 -23.83 20.89 16.98
N PHE A 16 -24.18 20.92 15.70
CA PHE A 16 -23.46 21.70 14.69
C PHE A 16 -24.11 23.07 14.61
N LEU A 17 -23.34 24.10 14.92
CA LEU A 17 -23.78 25.49 14.77
C LEU A 17 -23.30 25.98 13.41
N ASP A 18 -24.22 26.49 12.60
CA ASP A 18 -23.97 26.90 11.21
C ASP A 18 -22.84 27.94 11.10
N ASP A 19 -22.70 28.82 12.11
CA ASP A 19 -21.70 29.89 12.13
C ASP A 19 -20.26 29.39 12.38
N LEU A 20 -20.08 28.18 12.92
CA LEU A 20 -18.78 27.67 13.39
C LEU A 20 -18.22 26.52 12.54
N GLU A 21 -19.03 25.92 11.67
CA GLU A 21 -18.69 24.71 10.89
C GLU A 21 -18.05 23.57 11.73
N ALA A 22 -18.36 23.51 13.02
CA ALA A 22 -17.75 22.62 13.98
C ALA A 22 -18.77 22.12 15.02
N PRO A 23 -18.62 20.88 15.53
CA PRO A 23 -19.47 20.38 16.59
C PRO A 23 -19.15 21.12 17.89
N THR A 24 -20.19 21.56 18.59
CA THR A 24 -20.09 22.18 19.91
C THR A 24 -20.79 21.30 20.93
N CYS A 25 -20.16 21.10 22.09
CA CYS A 25 -20.75 20.34 23.18
C CYS A 25 -21.38 21.27 24.21
N PHE A 26 -22.70 21.27 24.34
CA PHE A 26 -23.43 22.16 25.25
C PHE A 26 -23.22 21.83 26.74
N ASN A 27 -22.80 20.59 27.05
CA ASN A 27 -22.57 20.17 28.43
C ASN A 27 -21.17 20.50 28.95
N CYS A 28 -20.14 20.56 28.10
CA CYS A 28 -18.79 20.98 28.52
C CYS A 28 -18.34 22.33 27.96
N GLY A 29 -19.06 22.91 27.00
CA GLY A 29 -18.73 24.18 26.37
C GLY A 29 -17.60 24.13 25.34
N GLU A 30 -16.98 22.97 25.15
CA GLU A 30 -15.89 22.79 24.18
C GLU A 30 -16.41 22.82 22.73
N ILE A 31 -15.52 23.18 21.81
CA ILE A 31 -15.75 23.19 20.36
C ILE A 31 -14.75 22.23 19.73
N GLY A 32 -15.23 21.27 18.94
CA GLY A 32 -14.41 20.27 18.28
C GLY A 32 -13.67 20.83 17.06
N MET A 33 -12.67 21.67 17.31
CA MET A 33 -11.74 22.15 16.29
C MET A 33 -10.53 21.22 16.20
N ILE A 34 -9.97 21.10 15.00
CA ILE A 34 -8.58 20.68 14.83
C ILE A 34 -7.81 21.97 14.66
N ASP A 35 -6.77 22.21 15.46
CA ASP A 35 -5.88 23.36 15.25
C ASP A 35 -5.31 23.27 13.83
N GLU A 36 -5.44 24.33 13.02
CA GLU A 36 -4.88 24.37 11.65
C GLU A 36 -3.34 24.24 11.65
N ASN A 37 -2.71 24.52 12.78
CA ASN A 37 -1.28 24.30 13.04
C ASN A 37 -0.95 22.87 13.51
N GLU A 38 -1.96 22.09 13.90
CA GLU A 38 -1.89 20.62 14.01
C GLU A 38 -2.40 20.00 12.70
N THR A 39 -1.96 20.52 11.55
CA THR A 39 -1.65 19.60 10.47
C THR A 39 -0.74 18.55 11.11
N LEU A 40 -1.33 17.38 11.41
CA LEU A 40 -0.58 16.16 11.64
C LEU A 40 0.18 15.99 10.34
N GLU A 41 1.36 16.63 10.26
CA GLU A 41 2.38 16.31 9.29
C GLU A 41 2.34 14.80 9.26
N SER A 42 2.16 14.24 8.06
CA SER A 42 2.48 12.85 7.90
C SER A 42 3.90 12.76 8.42
N THR A 43 4.07 12.24 9.63
CA THR A 43 5.22 11.45 9.97
C THR A 43 5.08 10.29 9.00
N VAL A 44 5.48 10.56 7.75
CA VAL A 44 6.16 9.60 6.91
C VAL A 44 7.16 9.06 7.89
N GLY A 45 6.85 7.90 8.47
CA GLY A 45 7.77 7.24 9.37
C GLY A 45 9.02 7.17 8.54
N ASN A 46 10.02 7.99 8.90
CA ASN A 46 11.26 8.06 8.16
C ASN A 46 11.67 6.61 7.98
N ALA A 47 11.74 6.17 6.72
CA ALA A 47 12.29 4.87 6.42
C ALA A 47 13.60 4.83 7.20
N LEU A 48 13.74 3.88 8.15
CA LEU A 48 14.92 3.77 9.00
C LEU A 48 16.13 3.92 8.08
N GLU A 49 16.78 5.08 8.15
CA GLU A 49 17.87 5.41 7.26
C GLU A 49 19.00 4.47 7.60
N THR A 50 19.34 3.63 6.62
CA THR A 50 20.55 2.84 6.47
C THR A 50 21.20 2.41 7.77
N SER A 51 20.98 1.16 8.17
CA SER A 51 21.90 0.51 9.12
C SER A 51 23.31 0.61 8.55
N SER A 52 24.28 0.96 9.40
CA SER A 52 25.68 0.92 9.00
C SER A 52 26.01 -0.48 8.46
N ARG A 53 26.98 -0.61 7.53
CA ARG A 53 27.37 -1.92 6.97
C ARG A 53 27.80 -2.94 8.04
N ALA A 54 28.18 -2.45 9.23
CA ALA A 54 28.53 -3.27 10.40
C ALA A 54 27.31 -3.84 11.16
N GLU A 55 26.11 -3.32 10.93
CA GLU A 55 24.84 -3.70 11.61
C GLU A 55 23.83 -4.33 10.65
N PHE A 56 24.20 -4.54 9.38
CA PHE A 56 23.31 -5.10 8.37
C PHE A 56 23.16 -6.62 8.54
N SER A 57 22.22 -7.04 9.40
CA SER A 57 21.84 -8.45 9.56
C SER A 57 20.60 -8.77 8.73
N LEU A 58 20.76 -9.69 7.78
CA LEU A 58 19.65 -10.26 7.01
C LEU A 58 18.88 -11.26 7.87
N CYS A 59 17.58 -11.04 8.05
CA CYS A 59 16.70 -11.88 8.87
C CYS A 59 15.32 -12.13 8.23
N TRP A 60 15.08 -11.59 7.04
CA TRP A 60 13.80 -11.65 6.34
C TRP A 60 14.00 -12.03 4.87
N PRO A 61 13.19 -12.94 4.30
CA PRO A 61 12.13 -13.69 4.97
C PRO A 61 12.70 -14.73 5.95
N SER A 62 11.97 -15.01 7.04
CA SER A 62 12.42 -15.95 8.07
C SER A 62 12.53 -17.40 7.59
N SER A 63 12.05 -17.71 6.37
CA SER A 63 12.28 -19.00 5.70
C SER A 63 13.71 -19.21 5.26
N LEU A 64 14.49 -18.14 5.05
CA LEU A 64 15.87 -18.28 4.61
C LEU A 64 16.79 -18.64 5.78
N PRO A 65 17.66 -19.66 5.61
CA PRO A 65 18.64 -20.02 6.61
C PRO A 65 19.81 -19.02 6.58
N TYR A 66 19.73 -17.98 7.40
CA TYR A 66 20.85 -17.06 7.61
C TYR A 66 21.89 -17.72 8.52
N VAL A 67 23.15 -17.75 8.07
CA VAL A 67 24.27 -18.22 8.86
C VAL A 67 25.15 -17.02 9.18
N GLU A 68 25.24 -16.67 10.45
CA GLU A 68 26.31 -15.78 10.91
C GLU A 68 27.59 -16.62 10.97
N GLU A 69 28.55 -16.33 10.09
CA GLU A 69 29.90 -16.85 10.26
C GLU A 69 30.50 -16.21 11.51
N THR A 70 30.35 -16.87 12.66
CA THR A 70 31.18 -16.58 13.82
C THR A 70 32.62 -16.82 13.40
N SER A 71 33.40 -15.74 13.28
CA SER A 71 34.81 -15.73 12.89
C SER A 71 35.55 -16.97 13.37
N ALA A 72 35.89 -17.85 12.43
CA ALA A 72 36.71 -19.02 12.67
C ALA A 72 38.15 -18.57 12.96
N THR A 73 38.48 -18.33 14.22
CA THR A 73 39.86 -18.50 14.69
C THR A 73 40.03 -19.95 15.12
N GLY A 74 40.78 -20.69 14.31
CA GLY A 74 41.08 -22.09 14.54
C GLY A 74 41.79 -22.32 15.88
N GLY A 75 41.32 -23.33 16.60
CA GLY A 75 41.96 -23.90 17.79
C GLY A 75 41.44 -25.32 17.99
N LEU A 76 42.36 -26.28 17.97
CA LEU A 76 42.16 -27.72 17.97
C LEU A 76 41.21 -28.25 19.07
N ALA A 77 40.55 -29.35 18.70
CA ALA A 77 39.73 -30.25 19.50
C ALA A 77 40.05 -30.31 21.00
N GLU A 78 39.01 -30.30 21.82
CA GLU A 78 38.89 -31.27 22.90
C GLU A 78 37.43 -31.49 23.30
N THR A 79 37.17 -32.73 23.63
CA THR A 79 35.90 -33.40 23.90
C THR A 79 35.02 -32.71 24.94
N ALA A 80 33.72 -32.66 24.67
CA ALA A 80 32.70 -32.34 25.65
C ALA A 80 32.75 -33.28 26.87
N PRO A 81 32.44 -32.74 28.06
CA PRO A 81 31.63 -33.46 29.02
C PRO A 81 30.36 -32.67 29.35
N ILE A 82 29.22 -33.35 29.27
CA ILE A 82 27.99 -32.95 29.95
C ILE A 82 28.21 -33.17 31.47
N PRO A 83 27.77 -32.24 32.35
CA PRO A 83 26.74 -32.64 33.31
C PRO A 83 25.72 -31.56 33.69
N ASN A 84 24.45 -31.99 33.70
CA ASN A 84 23.35 -31.78 34.65
C ASN A 84 23.20 -30.49 35.48
N GLU A 85 21.99 -29.95 35.35
CA GLU A 85 21.00 -29.64 36.40
C GLU A 85 21.42 -29.44 37.87
N ASN A 86 20.98 -28.28 38.36
CA ASN A 86 20.30 -28.01 39.64
C ASN A 86 21.03 -27.23 40.76
N VAL A 87 20.24 -26.29 41.29
CA VAL A 87 20.19 -25.66 42.63
C VAL A 87 21.03 -24.39 42.87
N GLY A 88 20.32 -23.32 43.29
CA GLY A 88 20.76 -22.55 44.46
C GLY A 88 20.76 -21.03 44.32
N LYS A 89 19.77 -20.40 44.96
CA LYS A 89 19.67 -18.99 45.35
C LYS A 89 20.98 -18.43 45.93
N GLU A 90 21.28 -17.15 45.66
CA GLU A 90 21.39 -16.12 46.71
C GLU A 90 21.52 -14.71 46.11
N ALA A 91 20.98 -13.75 46.85
CA ALA A 91 20.93 -12.34 46.52
C ALA A 91 22.12 -11.61 47.14
N SER A 92 22.63 -10.57 46.46
CA SER A 92 23.22 -9.43 47.16
C SER A 92 23.23 -8.17 46.27
N GLU A 93 22.46 -7.22 46.76
CA GLU A 93 22.51 -5.76 46.64
C GLU A 93 23.72 -5.12 45.93
N GLY A 94 23.38 -4.20 45.02
CA GLY A 94 24.30 -3.24 44.40
C GLY A 94 23.52 -2.01 43.93
N THR A 95 23.12 -1.17 44.88
CA THR A 95 22.42 0.11 44.72
C THR A 95 23.11 1.02 43.70
N LYS A 96 22.43 1.37 42.61
CA LYS A 96 22.76 2.56 41.79
C LYS A 96 21.56 3.50 41.74
N MET A 97 21.81 4.67 42.29
CA MET A 97 20.93 5.83 42.41
C MET A 97 20.30 6.22 41.06
N LEU A 98 18.97 6.22 41.01
CA LEU A 98 18.20 6.86 39.94
C LEU A 98 18.12 8.35 40.25
N GLY A 99 18.69 9.16 39.36
CA GLY A 99 18.48 10.60 39.32
C GLY A 99 17.04 10.90 38.95
N ILE A 100 16.40 11.72 39.77
CA ILE A 100 15.09 12.33 39.50
C ILE A 100 15.29 13.30 38.33
N ASN A 101 14.82 12.92 37.15
CA ASN A 101 14.51 13.87 36.10
C ASN A 101 13.01 14.13 36.17
N ASP A 102 12.65 15.29 36.71
CA ASP A 102 11.32 15.88 36.64
C ASP A 102 11.01 16.23 35.18
N GLY A 103 10.67 15.20 34.40
CA GLY A 103 9.99 15.34 33.12
C GLY A 103 8.49 15.34 33.39
N VAL A 104 7.85 16.49 33.23
CA VAL A 104 6.39 16.59 33.11
C VAL A 104 5.91 15.48 32.16
N PRO A 105 4.99 14.59 32.56
CA PRO A 105 4.50 13.55 31.67
C PRO A 105 3.84 14.24 30.48
N LYS A 106 4.38 14.07 29.27
CA LYS A 106 3.59 14.29 28.06
C LYS A 106 2.37 13.38 28.20
N GLU A 107 1.18 13.98 28.26
CA GLU A 107 -0.07 13.23 28.29
C GLU A 107 -0.05 12.24 27.12
N THR A 108 0.08 10.95 27.47
CA THR A 108 -0.07 9.86 26.53
C THR A 108 -1.54 9.83 26.15
N HIS A 109 -1.91 10.52 25.06
CA HIS A 109 -3.20 10.35 24.42
C HIS A 109 -3.42 8.86 24.21
N MET A 110 -4.31 8.27 25.01
CA MET A 110 -4.72 6.88 24.84
C MET A 110 -5.31 6.76 23.43
N SER A 111 -4.72 5.93 22.59
CA SER A 111 -5.23 5.69 21.24
C SER A 111 -6.68 5.22 21.36
N LEU A 112 -7.62 5.97 20.77
CA LEU A 112 -9.05 5.63 20.75
C LEU A 112 -9.35 4.38 19.90
N TYR A 113 -8.34 3.87 19.19
CA TYR A 113 -8.42 2.60 18.49
C TYR A 113 -8.34 1.43 19.48
N GLU A 114 -9.40 0.62 19.54
CA GLU A 114 -9.34 -0.68 20.22
C GLU A 114 -8.29 -1.59 19.55
N PRO A 115 -7.32 -2.16 20.29
CA PRO A 115 -6.30 -3.02 19.70
C PRO A 115 -6.90 -4.22 18.94
N LEU A 116 -6.38 -4.47 17.74
CA LEU A 116 -6.79 -5.62 16.92
C LEU A 116 -5.96 -6.86 17.22
N SER A 117 -6.64 -8.00 17.39
CA SER A 117 -6.01 -9.33 17.41
C SER A 117 -5.94 -9.94 16.00
N ALA A 118 -5.13 -10.97 15.82
CA ALA A 118 -4.62 -11.46 14.53
C ALA A 118 -5.61 -11.69 13.34
N ARG A 119 -6.93 -11.83 13.54
CA ARG A 119 -7.89 -12.00 12.42
C ARG A 119 -9.06 -11.01 12.46
N ARG A 120 -8.97 -10.05 13.37
CA ARG A 120 -9.99 -9.02 13.52
C ARG A 120 -9.63 -7.81 12.66
N ILE A 121 -10.68 -7.22 12.10
CA ILE A 121 -10.61 -5.98 11.34
C ILE A 121 -11.59 -4.98 11.94
N ARG A 122 -11.35 -3.69 11.76
CA ARG A 122 -12.37 -2.67 12.01
C ARG A 122 -13.18 -2.45 10.74
N LEU A 123 -14.48 -2.30 10.88
CA LEU A 123 -15.36 -1.81 9.82
C LEU A 123 -15.85 -0.42 10.22
N LEU A 124 -15.93 0.45 9.22
CA LEU A 124 -16.54 1.76 9.29
C LEU A 124 -18.01 1.62 8.88
N SER A 125 -18.93 1.77 9.84
CA SER A 125 -20.36 1.93 9.57
C SER A 125 -20.65 3.41 9.32
N LEU A 126 -20.70 3.80 8.06
CA LEU A 126 -20.93 5.17 7.62
C LEU A 126 -22.40 5.52 7.82
N LEU A 127 -22.69 6.54 8.63
CA LEU A 127 -24.06 6.91 8.97
C LEU A 127 -24.72 7.71 7.83
N PRO A 128 -26.06 7.65 7.72
CA PRO A 128 -26.77 8.32 6.64
C PRO A 128 -26.71 9.84 6.73
N GLY A 129 -26.82 10.50 5.57
CA GLY A 129 -26.86 11.96 5.47
C GLY A 129 -26.85 12.46 4.02
N SER A 130 -27.21 13.72 3.84
CA SER A 130 -27.10 14.46 2.58
C SER A 130 -25.63 14.77 2.27
N TYR A 131 -25.26 15.12 1.04
CA TYR A 131 -23.85 15.28 0.64
C TYR A 131 -23.03 16.27 1.49
N HIS A 132 -23.62 17.41 1.84
CA HIS A 132 -22.95 18.43 2.64
C HIS A 132 -22.99 18.16 4.14
N ASP A 133 -23.81 17.22 4.61
CA ASP A 133 -23.90 16.90 6.03
C ASP A 133 -22.53 16.39 6.55
N PRO A 134 -22.16 16.72 7.80
CA PRO A 134 -20.96 16.19 8.44
C PRO A 134 -20.80 14.68 8.26
N LEU A 135 -19.60 14.22 7.92
CA LEU A 135 -19.30 12.80 7.83
C LEU A 135 -19.23 12.19 9.23
N HIS A 136 -20.11 11.25 9.51
CA HIS A 136 -20.20 10.58 10.81
C HIS A 136 -20.23 9.06 10.62
N CYS A 137 -19.46 8.34 11.42
CA CYS A 137 -19.43 6.89 11.38
C CYS A 137 -19.31 6.25 12.76
N GLU A 138 -19.56 4.95 12.81
CA GLU A 138 -19.21 4.10 13.93
C GLU A 138 -18.11 3.12 13.50
N LEU A 139 -17.12 2.90 14.37
CA LEU A 139 -16.13 1.83 14.17
C LEU A 139 -16.55 0.61 14.97
N ARG A 140 -16.55 -0.55 14.32
CA ARG A 140 -16.81 -1.83 14.98
C ARG A 140 -15.75 -2.86 14.63
N THR A 141 -15.33 -3.61 15.63
CA THR A 141 -14.39 -4.71 15.44
C THR A 141 -15.15 -5.99 15.08
N VAL A 142 -14.77 -6.63 13.98
CA VAL A 142 -15.34 -7.91 13.51
C VAL A 142 -14.24 -8.94 13.27
N ASP A 143 -14.59 -10.22 13.32
CA ASP A 143 -13.67 -11.32 12.99
C ASP A 143 -13.99 -11.84 11.58
N LEU A 144 -13.00 -11.84 10.71
CA LEU A 144 -13.13 -12.32 9.33
C LEU A 144 -13.61 -13.78 9.28
N GLN A 145 -13.32 -14.62 10.28
CA GLN A 145 -13.78 -16.02 10.29
C GLN A 145 -15.30 -16.15 10.15
N PHE A 146 -16.07 -15.20 10.69
CA PHE A 146 -17.53 -15.22 10.64
C PHE A 146 -18.12 -14.64 9.34
N LYS A 147 -17.27 -14.32 8.36
CA LYS A 147 -17.67 -13.78 7.04
C LYS A 147 -18.64 -12.59 7.17
N PRO A 148 -18.22 -11.52 7.86
CA PRO A 148 -19.06 -10.33 8.00
C PRO A 148 -19.40 -9.76 6.61
N GLU A 149 -20.57 -9.15 6.48
CA GLU A 149 -20.97 -8.41 5.28
C GLU A 149 -20.41 -6.99 5.34
N TYR A 150 -19.68 -6.59 4.30
CA TYR A 150 -19.13 -5.24 4.12
C TYR A 150 -18.66 -5.05 2.68
N GLU A 151 -18.35 -3.81 2.32
CA GLU A 151 -17.72 -3.45 1.06
C GLU A 151 -16.33 -2.85 1.35
N ALA A 152 -15.34 -3.11 0.50
CA ALA A 152 -14.02 -2.51 0.64
C ALA A 152 -13.89 -1.33 -0.33
N VAL A 153 -13.21 -0.27 0.07
CA VAL A 153 -12.98 0.91 -0.77
C VAL A 153 -11.51 0.94 -1.18
N SER A 154 -11.28 1.08 -2.48
CA SER A 154 -9.95 1.26 -3.06
C SER A 154 -9.84 2.67 -3.61
N TYR A 155 -8.87 3.45 -3.16
CA TYR A 155 -8.70 4.84 -3.55
C TYR A 155 -7.26 5.33 -3.31
N THR A 156 -6.91 6.49 -3.86
CA THR A 156 -5.64 7.16 -3.55
C THR A 156 -5.78 8.05 -2.34
N TRP A 157 -4.80 8.05 -1.43
CA TRP A 157 -4.85 8.97 -0.29
C TRP A 157 -4.78 10.43 -0.71
N ALA A 158 -3.95 10.74 -1.71
CA ALA A 158 -3.87 12.06 -2.32
C ALA A 158 -5.03 12.31 -3.28
N ASP A 159 -5.45 13.57 -3.39
CA ASP A 159 -6.44 14.02 -4.38
C ASP A 159 -5.80 14.29 -5.76
N GLU A 160 -6.59 14.81 -6.72
CA GLU A 160 -6.12 15.11 -8.07
C GLU A 160 -4.95 16.11 -8.14
N ASN A 161 -4.77 16.93 -7.09
CA ASN A 161 -3.67 17.89 -6.99
C ASN A 161 -2.44 17.29 -6.31
N GLY A 162 -2.51 16.04 -5.89
CA GLY A 162 -1.46 15.37 -5.13
C GLY A 162 -1.44 15.74 -3.65
N ASP A 163 -2.49 16.39 -3.12
CA ASP A 163 -2.58 16.73 -1.71
C ASP A 163 -3.02 15.51 -0.87
N ALA A 164 -2.12 15.05 0.00
CA ALA A 164 -2.36 13.98 0.96
C ALA A 164 -2.51 14.51 2.40
N SER A 165 -2.68 15.82 2.59
CA SER A 165 -2.90 16.44 3.89
C SER A 165 -4.18 15.89 4.54
N ARG A 166 -4.12 15.63 5.85
CA ARG A 166 -5.30 15.18 6.64
C ARG A 166 -6.15 16.38 7.07
N SER A 167 -6.65 17.13 6.10
CA SER A 167 -7.34 18.41 6.30
C SER A 167 -8.85 18.29 6.53
N ARG A 168 -9.44 17.11 6.38
CA ARG A 168 -10.89 16.88 6.54
C ARG A 168 -11.21 16.10 7.82
N ARG A 169 -12.42 16.29 8.32
CA ARG A 169 -12.90 15.71 9.59
C ARG A 169 -13.88 14.57 9.32
N LEU A 170 -13.60 13.42 9.93
CA LEU A 170 -14.55 12.33 10.10
C LEU A 170 -14.88 12.21 11.58
N TYR A 171 -16.16 12.34 11.92
CA TYR A 171 -16.62 12.18 13.29
C TYR A 171 -16.89 10.70 13.56
N VAL A 172 -16.44 10.21 14.71
CA VAL A 172 -16.48 8.79 15.08
C VAL A 172 -17.22 8.59 16.40
N GLY A 173 -18.18 7.66 16.38
CA GLY A 173 -18.91 7.21 17.56
C GLY A 173 -19.85 8.27 18.15
N LYS A 174 -20.39 7.97 19.34
CA LYS A 174 -21.41 8.81 20.00
C LYS A 174 -20.87 10.13 20.56
N ARG A 175 -19.55 10.21 20.78
CA ARG A 175 -18.88 11.42 21.28
C ARG A 175 -18.41 12.34 20.15
N TYR A 176 -18.60 11.95 18.88
CA TYR A 176 -18.07 12.66 17.71
C TYR A 176 -16.56 12.91 17.83
N ASP A 177 -15.82 11.88 18.24
CA ASP A 177 -14.36 11.95 18.29
C ASP A 177 -13.84 12.21 16.86
N ILE A 178 -12.80 13.02 16.73
CA ILE A 178 -12.37 13.53 15.43
C ILE A 178 -11.24 12.66 14.88
N LEU A 179 -11.44 12.11 13.69
CA LEU A 179 -10.39 11.51 12.88
C LEU A 179 -10.09 12.42 11.69
N ALA A 180 -8.85 12.92 11.63
CA ALA A 180 -8.34 13.68 10.51
C ALA A 180 -8.12 12.72 9.31
N ILE A 181 -8.78 13.00 8.19
CA ILE A 181 -8.71 12.24 6.94
C ILE A 181 -8.35 13.15 5.77
N THR A 182 -7.89 12.57 4.67
CA THR A 182 -7.55 13.35 3.47
C THR A 182 -8.78 13.86 2.74
N ASN A 183 -8.60 14.88 1.89
CA ASN A 183 -9.67 15.40 1.05
C ASN A 183 -10.28 14.31 0.15
N ASN A 184 -9.45 13.49 -0.49
CA ASN A 184 -9.93 12.40 -1.34
C ASN A 184 -10.71 11.33 -0.57
N CYS A 185 -10.27 11.01 0.66
CA CYS A 185 -11.00 10.10 1.55
C CYS A 185 -12.39 10.65 1.90
N ALA A 186 -12.49 11.94 2.20
CA ALA A 186 -13.77 12.57 2.53
C ALA A 186 -14.72 12.57 1.32
N ASN A 187 -14.22 12.86 0.12
CA ASN A 187 -15.02 12.82 -1.11
C ASN A 187 -15.52 11.41 -1.40
N ALA A 188 -14.64 10.40 -1.30
CA ALA A 188 -15.02 9.00 -1.43
C ALA A 188 -16.16 8.63 -0.46
N LEU A 189 -16.03 8.96 0.83
CA LEU A 189 -17.07 8.69 1.82
C LEU A 189 -18.38 9.42 1.52
N ARG A 190 -18.34 10.68 1.07
CA ARG A 190 -19.56 11.43 0.71
C ARG A 190 -20.29 10.82 -0.50
N ARG A 191 -19.55 10.39 -1.52
CA ARG A 191 -20.09 9.69 -2.70
C ARG A 191 -20.66 8.32 -2.36
N LEU A 192 -20.07 7.64 -1.38
CA LEU A 192 -20.50 6.32 -0.93
C LEU A 192 -21.62 6.34 0.12
N ARG A 193 -21.84 7.48 0.80
CA ARG A 193 -22.87 7.65 1.84
C ARG A 193 -24.27 7.50 1.24
N TYR A 194 -25.11 6.68 1.87
CA TYR A 194 -26.53 6.66 1.57
C TYR A 194 -27.29 7.74 2.34
N VAL A 195 -28.38 8.24 1.76
CA VAL A 195 -29.20 9.30 2.39
C VAL A 195 -30.01 8.78 3.58
N HIS A 196 -30.37 7.49 3.60
CA HIS A 196 -31.38 6.96 4.55
C HIS A 196 -30.98 5.70 5.32
N HIS A 197 -29.81 5.11 5.07
CA HIS A 197 -29.33 3.96 5.81
C HIS A 197 -27.81 3.98 5.96
N SER A 198 -27.30 3.28 6.96
CA SER A 198 -25.86 3.16 7.15
C SER A 198 -25.24 2.24 6.12
N ARG A 199 -23.93 2.42 5.87
CA ARG A 199 -23.15 1.60 4.94
C ARG A 199 -21.90 1.07 5.60
N ASP A 200 -21.67 -0.23 5.51
CA ASP A 200 -20.50 -0.87 6.12
C ASP A 200 -19.35 -0.96 5.13
N LEU A 201 -18.30 -0.20 5.43
CA LEU A 201 -17.14 -0.01 4.59
C LEU A 201 -15.86 -0.44 5.30
N TRP A 202 -14.89 -0.90 4.52
CA TRP A 202 -13.51 -1.03 4.94
C TRP A 202 -12.62 -0.14 4.05
N LEU A 203 -11.82 0.70 4.68
CA LEU A 203 -10.75 1.47 4.01
C LEU A 203 -9.57 1.62 4.96
N ASP A 204 -8.37 1.44 4.42
CA ASP A 204 -7.11 1.36 5.15
C ASP A 204 -6.83 2.60 6.02
N ALA A 205 -7.11 3.80 5.53
CA ALA A 205 -6.83 5.05 6.23
C ALA A 205 -7.63 5.24 7.53
N VAL A 206 -8.77 4.54 7.68
CA VAL A 206 -9.66 4.65 8.84
C VAL A 206 -9.74 3.34 9.64
N CYS A 207 -9.70 2.20 8.96
CA CYS A 207 -9.88 0.90 9.62
C CYS A 207 -8.59 0.37 10.26
N ILE A 208 -7.42 0.87 9.83
CA ILE A 208 -6.10 0.53 10.37
C ILE A 208 -5.58 1.71 11.18
N ASN A 209 -5.05 1.43 12.37
CA ASN A 209 -4.29 2.40 13.13
C ASN A 209 -2.91 2.59 12.47
N GLN A 210 -2.82 3.59 11.60
CA GLN A 210 -1.62 3.91 10.81
C GLN A 210 -0.40 4.31 11.67
N GLU A 211 -0.61 4.69 12.93
CA GLU A 211 0.46 5.07 13.86
C GLU A 211 1.07 3.86 14.59
N ASN A 212 0.44 2.67 14.50
CA ASN A 212 0.93 1.45 15.11
C ASN A 212 1.53 0.51 14.04
N ASN A 213 2.86 0.47 13.94
CA ASN A 213 3.57 -0.36 12.95
C ASN A 213 3.25 -1.85 13.06
N SER A 214 3.03 -2.38 14.27
CA SER A 214 2.67 -3.79 14.46
C SER A 214 1.26 -4.06 13.90
N GLU A 215 0.31 -3.19 14.20
CA GLU A 215 -1.04 -3.28 13.62
C GLU A 215 -1.01 -3.10 12.11
N ARG A 216 -0.29 -2.10 11.59
CA ARG A 216 -0.14 -1.85 10.15
C ARG A 216 0.44 -3.07 9.43
N SER A 217 1.58 -3.60 9.90
CA SER A 217 2.22 -4.79 9.31
C SER A 217 1.25 -5.98 9.29
N HIS A 218 0.55 -6.19 10.41
CA HIS A 218 -0.41 -7.27 10.54
C HIS A 218 -1.61 -7.12 9.60
N GLN A 219 -2.26 -5.95 9.58
CA GLN A 219 -3.44 -5.69 8.75
C GLN A 219 -3.10 -5.73 7.25
N VAL A 220 -1.95 -5.18 6.86
CA VAL A 220 -1.41 -5.27 5.50
C VAL A 220 -1.13 -6.72 5.11
N GLY A 221 -0.57 -7.52 6.02
CA GLY A 221 -0.36 -8.96 5.81
C GLY A 221 -1.65 -9.75 5.54
N ILE A 222 -2.81 -9.25 5.99
CA ILE A 222 -4.12 -9.87 5.73
C ILE A 222 -4.98 -9.10 4.72
N MET A 223 -4.50 -8.00 4.11
CA MET A 223 -5.28 -7.14 3.20
C MET A 223 -5.93 -7.93 2.07
N ARG A 224 -5.22 -8.90 1.49
CA ARG A 224 -5.79 -9.79 0.46
C ARG A 224 -7.09 -10.44 0.94
N ASN A 225 -7.08 -10.98 2.16
CA ASN A 225 -8.23 -11.68 2.71
C ASN A 225 -9.39 -10.71 2.93
N ILE A 226 -9.09 -9.47 3.33
CA ILE A 226 -10.08 -8.41 3.48
C ILE A 226 -10.76 -8.13 2.13
N TYR A 227 -10.00 -7.75 1.10
CA TYR A 227 -10.57 -7.45 -0.22
C TYR A 227 -11.24 -8.65 -0.88
N ALA A 228 -10.71 -9.87 -0.69
CA ALA A 228 -11.31 -11.09 -1.21
C ALA A 228 -12.60 -11.52 -0.48
N MET A 229 -12.78 -11.10 0.77
CA MET A 229 -13.98 -11.41 1.56
C MET A 229 -15.07 -10.35 1.46
N ALA A 230 -14.73 -9.13 1.06
CA ALA A 230 -15.70 -8.07 0.82
C ALA A 230 -16.74 -8.49 -0.22
N ASN A 231 -17.98 -8.03 -0.05
CA ASN A 231 -19.08 -8.28 -0.98
C ASN A 231 -18.76 -7.71 -2.38
N ARG A 232 -18.12 -6.54 -2.39
CA ARG A 232 -17.52 -5.92 -3.57
C ARG A 232 -16.44 -4.94 -3.15
N VAL A 233 -15.60 -4.58 -4.11
CA VAL A 233 -14.59 -3.52 -3.99
C VAL A 233 -15.08 -2.30 -4.77
N LEU A 234 -15.09 -1.15 -4.12
CA LEU A 234 -15.50 0.14 -4.67
C LEU A 234 -14.22 0.93 -4.99
N VAL A 235 -13.84 0.90 -6.26
CA VAL A 235 -12.69 1.62 -6.82
C VAL A 235 -13.10 3.06 -7.05
N TYR A 236 -12.65 3.97 -6.20
CA TYR A 236 -12.94 5.40 -6.31
C TYR A 236 -11.74 6.13 -6.93
N LEU A 237 -11.93 6.66 -8.13
CA LEU A 237 -10.90 7.32 -8.93
C LEU A 237 -10.75 8.82 -8.62
N GLY A 238 -11.69 9.40 -7.87
CA GLY A 238 -11.73 10.83 -7.58
C GLY A 238 -13.00 11.51 -8.11
N GLU A 239 -13.01 12.83 -8.04
CA GLU A 239 -14.08 13.68 -8.56
C GLU A 239 -13.85 13.97 -10.06
N ASP A 240 -14.89 13.96 -10.89
CA ASP A 240 -14.76 14.38 -12.29
C ASP A 240 -15.03 15.88 -12.41
N PRO A 241 -14.08 16.70 -12.89
CA PRO A 241 -14.34 18.11 -13.17
C PRO A 241 -15.45 18.33 -14.19
N LYS A 242 -15.79 17.30 -14.98
CA LYS A 242 -16.85 17.30 -16.00
C LYS A 242 -18.14 16.62 -15.52
N ASP A 243 -18.26 16.36 -14.22
CA ASP A 243 -19.46 15.74 -13.64
C ASP A 243 -20.69 16.64 -13.82
N PRO A 244 -21.79 16.16 -14.43
CA PRO A 244 -23.04 16.93 -14.53
C PRO A 244 -23.78 17.05 -13.19
N GLU A 245 -23.51 16.15 -12.24
CA GLU A 245 -24.15 16.09 -10.92
C GLU A 245 -23.08 16.18 -9.81
N PRO A 246 -22.32 17.29 -9.74
CA PRO A 246 -21.37 17.50 -8.67
C PRO A 246 -22.12 17.49 -7.33
N GLU A 247 -21.44 16.98 -6.30
CA GLU A 247 -21.93 17.07 -4.91
C GLU A 247 -23.21 16.26 -4.61
N THR A 248 -23.37 15.12 -5.27
CA THR A 248 -24.47 14.19 -5.00
C THR A 248 -24.02 13.00 -4.16
N SER A 249 -24.74 12.72 -3.06
CA SER A 249 -24.63 11.48 -2.27
C SER A 249 -25.55 10.38 -2.80
N VAL A 250 -26.02 10.49 -4.04
CA VAL A 250 -26.85 9.44 -4.62
C VAL A 250 -25.94 8.26 -4.87
N ALA A 251 -26.03 7.27 -4.00
CA ALA A 251 -25.28 6.04 -4.15
C ALA A 251 -25.46 5.50 -5.56
N TRP A 252 -24.34 5.25 -6.22
CA TRP A 252 -24.31 4.90 -7.62
C TRP A 252 -25.23 3.71 -7.91
N LYS A 253 -26.20 3.92 -8.82
CA LYS A 253 -27.14 2.91 -9.29
C LYS A 253 -26.87 2.65 -10.77
N TYR A 254 -26.47 1.42 -11.06
CA TYR A 254 -26.24 0.85 -12.41
C TYR A 254 -27.43 0.97 -13.39
N THR A 255 -28.59 1.47 -12.95
CA THR A 255 -29.86 1.31 -13.68
C THR A 255 -30.06 2.23 -14.88
N VAL A 256 -29.11 3.12 -15.23
CA VAL A 256 -29.25 4.01 -16.39
C VAL A 256 -27.95 4.05 -17.18
N LYS A 257 -27.99 3.68 -18.47
CA LYS A 257 -26.83 3.75 -19.39
C LYS A 257 -26.12 5.11 -19.38
N GLY A 258 -26.84 6.19 -19.07
CA GLY A 258 -26.31 7.56 -19.01
C GLY A 258 -25.38 7.88 -17.82
N ASN A 259 -25.28 7.02 -16.80
CA ASN A 259 -24.39 7.23 -15.65
C ASN A 259 -23.19 6.26 -15.63
N THR A 260 -22.84 5.74 -16.81
CA THR A 260 -21.69 4.85 -17.00
C THR A 260 -20.42 5.69 -17.18
N ILE A 261 -19.32 5.27 -16.54
CA ILE A 261 -18.01 5.86 -16.83
C ILE A 261 -17.47 5.28 -18.15
N GLU A 262 -17.13 6.16 -19.09
CA GLU A 262 -16.44 5.79 -20.34
C GLU A 262 -14.94 5.95 -20.15
N LEU A 263 -14.15 5.03 -20.73
CA LEU A 263 -12.70 5.11 -20.68
C LEU A 263 -12.21 6.27 -21.56
N ARG A 264 -11.44 7.17 -20.98
CA ARG A 264 -10.88 8.37 -21.63
C ARG A 264 -9.38 8.44 -21.36
N GLU A 265 -8.61 9.08 -22.24
CA GLU A 265 -7.15 9.20 -22.08
C GLU A 265 -6.73 9.90 -20.78
N ASP A 266 -7.54 10.83 -20.27
CA ASP A 266 -7.29 11.53 -19.00
C ASP A 266 -7.43 10.59 -17.79
N LEU A 267 -8.39 9.66 -17.82
CA LEU A 267 -8.59 8.67 -16.75
C LEU A 267 -7.39 7.74 -16.60
N ILE A 268 -6.81 7.31 -17.72
CA ILE A 268 -5.64 6.42 -17.75
C ILE A 268 -4.47 7.05 -16.99
N LYS A 269 -4.36 8.39 -16.98
CA LYS A 269 -3.24 9.10 -16.33
C LYS A 269 -3.48 9.36 -14.84
N LEU A 270 -4.63 8.95 -14.29
CA LEU A 270 -4.94 9.19 -12.88
C LEU A 270 -3.93 8.48 -11.97
N PRO A 271 -3.52 9.12 -10.85
CA PRO A 271 -2.57 8.54 -9.90
C PRO A 271 -2.95 7.14 -9.41
N TYR A 272 -4.26 6.84 -9.37
CA TYR A 272 -4.81 5.55 -8.98
C TYR A 272 -4.16 4.39 -9.74
N PHE A 273 -4.06 4.48 -11.08
CA PHE A 273 -3.51 3.38 -11.88
C PHE A 273 -2.01 3.19 -11.70
N THR A 274 -1.33 4.14 -11.07
CA THR A 274 0.08 4.01 -10.72
C THR A 274 0.29 3.74 -9.23
N ARG A 275 -0.74 3.43 -8.43
CA ARG A 275 -0.56 3.17 -6.99
C ARG A 275 -0.30 1.69 -6.72
N MET A 276 0.76 1.37 -6.00
CA MET A 276 1.16 -0.03 -5.80
C MET A 276 0.10 -0.89 -5.08
N TRP A 277 -0.55 -0.34 -4.05
CA TRP A 277 -1.54 -1.08 -3.27
C TRP A 277 -2.80 -1.45 -4.05
N VAL A 278 -3.23 -0.63 -5.02
CA VAL A 278 -4.49 -0.86 -5.75
C VAL A 278 -4.49 -2.17 -6.53
N ILE A 279 -3.31 -2.68 -6.88
CA ILE A 279 -3.13 -3.93 -7.60
C ILE A 279 -3.68 -5.09 -6.78
N GLN A 280 -3.28 -5.17 -5.51
CA GLN A 280 -3.76 -6.21 -4.60
C GLN A 280 -5.25 -6.06 -4.31
N GLU A 281 -5.70 -4.82 -4.14
CA GLU A 281 -7.08 -4.48 -3.81
C GLU A 281 -8.05 -4.90 -4.91
N VAL A 282 -7.71 -4.60 -6.16
CA VAL A 282 -8.50 -4.97 -7.33
C VAL A 282 -8.34 -6.45 -7.67
N ALA A 283 -7.11 -6.99 -7.75
CA ALA A 283 -6.89 -8.38 -8.14
C ALA A 283 -7.39 -9.40 -7.09
N SER A 284 -7.54 -8.98 -5.83
CA SER A 284 -8.16 -9.83 -4.79
C SER A 284 -9.69 -9.76 -4.81
N ALA A 285 -10.29 -8.76 -5.45
CA ALA A 285 -11.72 -8.53 -5.45
C ALA A 285 -12.49 -9.69 -6.09
N ARG A 286 -13.60 -10.09 -5.47
CA ARG A 286 -14.58 -11.02 -6.10
C ARG A 286 -15.48 -10.33 -7.11
N CYS A 287 -15.70 -9.04 -6.91
CA CYS A 287 -16.52 -8.15 -7.71
C CYS A 287 -16.00 -6.74 -7.45
N ALA A 288 -15.66 -5.99 -8.49
CA ALA A 288 -15.16 -4.62 -8.37
C ALA A 288 -16.03 -3.65 -9.19
N TRP A 289 -16.20 -2.44 -8.69
CA TRP A 289 -16.92 -1.36 -9.36
C TRP A 289 -16.05 -0.12 -9.34
N VAL A 290 -15.88 0.51 -10.50
CA VAL A 290 -15.17 1.77 -10.64
C VAL A 290 -16.16 2.94 -10.53
N LEU A 291 -15.74 4.00 -9.85
CA LEU A 291 -16.49 5.22 -9.58
C LEU A 291 -15.60 6.42 -9.88
N TYR A 292 -16.15 7.41 -10.58
CA TYR A 292 -15.46 8.68 -10.87
C TYR A 292 -16.50 9.80 -10.96
N GLY A 293 -16.47 10.70 -9.98
CA GLY A 293 -17.59 11.61 -9.70
C GLY A 293 -18.89 10.83 -9.43
N SER A 294 -19.97 11.22 -10.10
CA SER A 294 -21.30 10.62 -10.01
C SER A 294 -21.46 9.34 -10.85
N ARG A 295 -20.50 9.05 -11.73
CA ARG A 295 -20.53 7.94 -12.70
C ARG A 295 -19.76 6.73 -12.22
N GLY A 296 -20.03 5.59 -12.84
CA GLY A 296 -19.36 4.34 -12.51
C GLY A 296 -19.66 3.20 -13.48
N ALA A 297 -18.96 2.09 -13.33
CA ALA A 297 -19.15 0.88 -14.12
C ALA A 297 -18.65 -0.33 -13.33
N ARG A 298 -19.02 -1.55 -13.78
CA ARG A 298 -18.29 -2.73 -13.31
C ARG A 298 -16.85 -2.63 -13.78
N TRP A 299 -15.93 -3.13 -12.98
CA TRP A 299 -14.51 -3.13 -13.33
C TRP A 299 -14.28 -3.87 -14.65
N GLU A 300 -14.96 -5.00 -14.86
CA GLU A 300 -14.86 -5.78 -16.10
C GLU A 300 -15.39 -5.01 -17.31
N ASP A 301 -16.52 -4.30 -17.17
CA ASP A 301 -17.09 -3.49 -18.25
C ASP A 301 -16.21 -2.26 -18.55
N PHE A 302 -15.51 -1.72 -17.53
CA PHE A 302 -14.62 -0.57 -17.66
C PHE A 302 -13.31 -0.92 -18.38
N ILE A 303 -12.72 -2.08 -18.05
CA ILE A 303 -11.48 -2.54 -18.70
C ILE A 303 -11.74 -3.33 -19.98
N ARG A 304 -12.96 -3.85 -20.20
CA ARG A 304 -13.33 -4.59 -21.42
C ARG A 304 -14.81 -4.30 -21.77
N PRO A 305 -15.08 -3.16 -22.45
CA PRO A 305 -16.44 -2.81 -22.82
C PRO A 305 -17.05 -3.88 -23.74
N PRO A 306 -18.33 -4.28 -23.55
CA PRO A 306 -18.96 -5.37 -24.30
C PRO A 306 -19.16 -5.08 -25.80
N ASP A 307 -19.12 -3.82 -26.24
CA ASP A 307 -19.30 -3.42 -27.64
C ASP A 307 -18.00 -3.46 -28.47
N VAL A 308 -16.87 -3.87 -27.87
CA VAL A 308 -15.59 -4.00 -28.57
C VAL A 308 -15.59 -5.18 -29.56
N ASP A 309 -16.47 -6.18 -29.42
CA ASP A 309 -16.52 -7.33 -30.33
C ASP A 309 -17.32 -7.10 -31.64
N VAL A 310 -17.94 -5.93 -31.83
CA VAL A 310 -18.68 -5.60 -33.08
C VAL A 310 -17.84 -4.62 -33.91
N ILE A 311 -17.15 -5.17 -34.91
CA ILE A 311 -16.39 -4.41 -35.92
C ILE A 311 -17.37 -3.56 -36.73
N ASP A 312 -17.56 -2.30 -36.36
CA ASP A 312 -18.14 -1.28 -37.25
C ASP A 312 -17.00 -0.48 -37.89
N PHE A 313 -16.90 -0.57 -39.23
CA PHE A 313 -15.82 0.03 -40.01
C PHE A 313 -15.93 1.56 -40.16
N GLN A 314 -16.90 2.22 -39.51
CA GLN A 314 -17.16 3.65 -39.69
C GLN A 314 -16.99 4.53 -38.44
N THR A 315 -16.71 3.95 -37.26
CA THR A 315 -16.41 4.69 -36.04
C THR A 315 -15.07 4.24 -35.48
N GLU A 316 -14.18 5.17 -35.09
CA GLU A 316 -12.90 4.79 -34.47
C GLU A 316 -13.16 3.85 -33.29
N PRO A 317 -12.56 2.65 -33.28
CA PRO A 317 -12.99 1.61 -32.38
C PRO A 317 -12.53 1.85 -30.94
N ALA A 318 -13.42 1.57 -29.98
CA ALA A 318 -13.12 1.48 -28.55
C ALA A 318 -11.97 0.50 -28.21
N HIS A 319 -11.51 -0.31 -29.17
CA HIS A 319 -10.28 -1.10 -29.10
C HIS A 319 -9.06 -0.26 -28.69
N GLY A 320 -8.94 0.98 -29.19
CA GLY A 320 -7.78 1.83 -28.89
C GLY A 320 -7.66 2.21 -27.42
N ALA A 321 -8.79 2.43 -26.72
CA ALA A 321 -8.77 2.87 -25.32
C ALA A 321 -8.33 1.76 -24.37
N TYR A 322 -8.79 0.52 -24.59
CA TYR A 322 -8.32 -0.64 -23.81
C TYR A 322 -6.85 -0.93 -24.08
N GLU A 323 -6.43 -0.97 -25.35
CA GLU A 323 -5.04 -1.24 -25.71
C GLU A 323 -4.12 -0.14 -25.14
N LEU A 324 -4.54 1.12 -25.18
CA LEU A 324 -3.84 2.22 -24.53
C LEU A 324 -3.75 2.03 -23.00
N LEU A 325 -4.86 1.67 -22.35
CA LEU A 325 -4.90 1.44 -20.91
C LEU A 325 -3.99 0.27 -20.49
N ALA A 326 -4.05 -0.86 -21.20
CA ALA A 326 -3.24 -2.04 -20.95
C ALA A 326 -1.75 -1.78 -21.21
N ASN A 327 -1.42 -1.08 -22.30
CA ASN A 327 -0.04 -0.71 -22.63
C ASN A 327 0.54 0.31 -21.65
N THR A 328 -0.29 1.22 -21.13
CA THR A 328 0.14 2.21 -20.13
C THR A 328 0.29 1.59 -18.75
N HIS A 329 -0.57 0.62 -18.41
CA HIS A 329 -0.61 -0.03 -17.09
C HIS A 329 -0.59 -1.56 -17.23
N PRO A 330 0.58 -2.16 -17.45
CA PRO A 330 0.72 -3.61 -17.68
C PRO A 330 0.17 -4.47 -16.54
N TRP A 331 0.12 -3.92 -15.32
CA TRP A 331 -0.41 -4.63 -14.16
C TRP A 331 -1.90 -4.96 -14.27
N LEU A 332 -2.67 -4.26 -15.11
CA LEU A 332 -4.10 -4.56 -15.31
C LEU A 332 -4.32 -5.98 -15.83
N GLN A 333 -3.35 -6.54 -16.56
CA GLN A 333 -3.40 -7.95 -16.97
C GLN A 333 -3.43 -8.90 -15.77
N ILE A 334 -2.76 -8.55 -14.67
CA ILE A 334 -2.78 -9.34 -13.42
C ILE A 334 -4.17 -9.31 -12.79
N ALA A 335 -4.88 -8.18 -12.86
CA ALA A 335 -6.22 -8.04 -12.32
C ALA A 335 -7.28 -8.83 -13.11
N ILE A 336 -7.01 -9.15 -14.38
CA ILE A 336 -7.96 -9.82 -15.28
C ILE A 336 -7.73 -11.34 -15.33
N GLN A 337 -6.49 -11.81 -15.10
CA GLN A 337 -6.14 -13.22 -15.24
C GLN A 337 -6.25 -13.99 -13.91
N PRO A 338 -6.66 -15.27 -13.93
CA PRO A 338 -6.83 -16.05 -12.71
C PRO A 338 -5.48 -16.35 -12.03
N LYS A 339 -5.25 -15.63 -10.92
CA LYS A 339 -4.37 -15.90 -9.77
C LYS A 339 -3.04 -16.60 -10.09
N LEU A 340 -1.99 -15.78 -10.10
CA LEU A 340 -0.57 -16.18 -10.15
C LEU A 340 -0.26 -17.34 -9.18
N ARG A 341 0.49 -18.33 -9.66
CA ARG A 341 0.53 -19.70 -9.13
C ARG A 341 1.69 -20.03 -8.21
N GLY A 342 2.57 -19.08 -7.88
CA GLY A 342 3.65 -19.30 -6.92
C GLY A 342 4.72 -18.22 -6.91
N VAL A 343 5.77 -18.44 -6.13
CA VAL A 343 6.92 -17.52 -6.00
C VAL A 343 7.70 -17.42 -7.30
N GLU A 344 7.61 -18.43 -8.16
CA GLU A 344 8.28 -18.49 -9.45
C GLU A 344 7.84 -17.35 -10.37
N GLU A 345 6.62 -16.84 -10.18
CA GLU A 345 6.05 -15.74 -10.96
C GLU A 345 6.26 -14.37 -10.30
N LEU A 346 6.96 -14.30 -9.16
CA LEU A 346 7.18 -13.03 -8.45
C LEU A 346 7.98 -12.04 -9.28
N HIS A 347 9.00 -12.49 -10.01
CA HIS A 347 9.80 -11.62 -10.87
C HIS A 347 8.95 -10.99 -11.99
N GLU A 348 8.05 -11.75 -12.61
CA GLU A 348 7.09 -11.27 -13.62
C GLU A 348 6.14 -10.22 -13.03
N LEU A 349 5.68 -10.47 -11.79
CA LEU A 349 4.86 -9.53 -11.05
C LEU A 349 5.60 -8.21 -10.75
N MET A 350 6.87 -8.28 -10.34
CA MET A 350 7.71 -7.10 -10.13
C MET A 350 7.90 -6.30 -11.43
N ILE A 351 8.05 -6.99 -12.57
CA ILE A 351 8.22 -6.36 -13.89
C ILE A 351 6.94 -5.64 -14.32
N ARG A 352 5.79 -6.32 -14.28
CA ARG A 352 4.49 -5.74 -14.69
C ARG A 352 4.04 -4.57 -13.82
N THR A 353 4.59 -4.45 -12.62
CA THR A 353 4.24 -3.40 -11.65
C THR A 353 5.36 -2.37 -11.46
N ALA A 354 6.42 -2.43 -12.27
CA ALA A 354 7.57 -1.53 -12.15
C ALA A 354 7.17 -0.05 -12.26
N SER A 355 6.20 0.29 -13.12
CA SER A 355 5.66 1.65 -13.30
C SER A 355 4.86 2.18 -12.11
N CYS A 356 4.39 1.30 -11.23
CA CYS A 356 3.60 1.70 -10.07
C CYS A 356 4.47 2.40 -9.04
N LYS A 357 3.86 3.18 -8.15
CA LYS A 357 4.49 4.09 -7.21
C LYS A 357 4.05 3.70 -5.81
N ALA A 358 4.98 3.83 -4.88
CA ALA A 358 4.76 3.65 -3.47
C ALA A 358 5.47 4.77 -2.70
N THR A 359 4.80 5.31 -1.68
CA THR A 359 5.40 6.30 -0.78
C THR A 359 6.46 5.64 0.10
N ASP A 360 6.15 4.46 0.65
CA ASP A 360 7.12 3.61 1.33
C ASP A 360 7.74 2.65 0.31
N PRO A 361 9.06 2.68 0.06
CA PRO A 361 9.68 1.84 -0.96
C PRO A 361 9.50 0.34 -0.68
N ARG A 362 9.28 -0.09 0.57
CA ARG A 362 9.01 -1.50 0.92
C ARG A 362 7.70 -2.00 0.32
N ASP A 363 6.74 -1.12 0.07
CA ASP A 363 5.43 -1.49 -0.49
C ASP A 363 5.52 -1.97 -1.93
N LYS A 364 6.61 -1.65 -2.65
CA LYS A 364 6.95 -2.28 -3.95
C LYS A 364 7.04 -3.79 -3.87
N VAL A 365 7.33 -4.32 -2.68
CA VAL A 365 7.37 -5.75 -2.39
C VAL A 365 6.10 -6.16 -1.66
N PHE A 366 5.76 -5.51 -0.54
CA PHE A 366 4.70 -5.96 0.35
C PHE A 366 3.31 -6.03 -0.31
N ALA A 367 2.99 -5.11 -1.23
CA ALA A 367 1.72 -5.12 -1.96
C ALA A 367 1.58 -6.33 -2.90
N LEU A 368 2.67 -6.97 -3.28
CA LEU A 368 2.67 -8.10 -4.20
C LEU A 368 2.61 -9.45 -3.48
N LEU A 369 3.07 -9.51 -2.22
CA LEU A 369 3.09 -10.75 -1.43
C LEU A 369 1.70 -11.35 -1.29
N GLY A 370 0.68 -10.48 -1.15
CA GLY A 370 -0.70 -10.91 -1.13
C GLY A 370 -1.10 -11.66 -2.40
N LEU A 371 -0.53 -11.38 -3.57
CA LEU A 371 -0.94 -11.99 -4.83
C LEU A 371 -0.36 -13.40 -5.04
N LEU A 372 0.61 -13.82 -4.23
CA LEU A 372 1.21 -15.15 -4.28
C LEU A 372 0.26 -16.18 -3.65
N THR A 373 -0.38 -17.03 -4.48
CA THR A 373 -1.51 -17.87 -4.03
C THR A 373 -1.16 -19.34 -3.78
N GLY A 374 -0.09 -19.82 -4.43
CA GLY A 374 0.27 -21.23 -4.48
C GLY A 374 1.28 -21.68 -3.42
N THR A 375 1.93 -20.75 -2.72
CA THR A 375 3.02 -21.05 -1.79
C THR A 375 2.79 -20.32 -0.48
N GLN A 376 2.43 -21.05 0.58
CA GLN A 376 2.64 -20.54 1.94
C GLN A 376 4.13 -20.60 2.21
N VAL A 377 4.90 -19.64 1.70
CA VAL A 377 6.30 -19.51 2.10
C VAL A 377 6.31 -18.91 3.50
N PRO A 378 6.72 -19.68 4.53
CA PRO A 378 6.77 -19.16 5.89
C PRO A 378 7.69 -17.93 5.93
N GLY A 379 7.29 -16.85 6.60
CA GLY A 379 8.16 -15.70 6.80
C GLY A 379 8.22 -14.66 5.67
N LEU A 380 7.61 -14.91 4.50
CA LEU A 380 7.44 -13.89 3.46
C LEU A 380 6.20 -13.03 3.76
N ILE A 381 6.24 -12.30 4.87
CA ILE A 381 5.14 -11.49 5.41
C ILE A 381 5.63 -10.04 5.57
N PRO A 382 4.78 -9.03 5.28
CA PRO A 382 5.12 -7.63 5.52
C PRO A 382 5.57 -7.35 6.96
N ASP A 383 6.72 -6.69 7.10
CA ASP A 383 7.27 -6.26 8.38
C ASP A 383 7.84 -4.85 8.27
N TYR A 384 7.08 -3.86 8.75
CA TYR A 384 7.49 -2.46 8.72
C TYR A 384 8.51 -2.09 9.82
N SER A 385 8.92 -3.03 10.67
CA SER A 385 10.03 -2.82 11.61
C SER A 385 11.41 -2.91 10.94
N LEU A 386 11.48 -3.55 9.76
CA LEU A 386 12.71 -3.73 9.00
C LEU A 386 12.97 -2.57 8.03
N SER A 387 14.23 -2.27 7.75
CA SER A 387 14.61 -1.24 6.78
C SER A 387 14.29 -1.67 5.35
N ARG A 388 14.20 -0.69 4.42
CA ARG A 388 14.09 -0.96 2.98
C ARG A 388 15.18 -1.92 2.49
N ASP A 389 16.41 -1.67 2.92
CA ASP A 389 17.58 -2.40 2.44
C ASP A 389 17.56 -3.86 2.90
N GLN A 390 17.12 -4.12 4.14
CA GLN A 390 16.92 -5.48 4.65
C GLN A 390 15.85 -6.23 3.86
N ILE A 391 14.73 -5.57 3.53
CA ILE A 391 13.65 -6.19 2.74
C ILE A 391 14.12 -6.47 1.31
N PHE A 392 14.83 -5.53 0.68
CA PHE A 392 15.25 -5.69 -0.72
C PHE A 392 16.32 -6.75 -0.87
N ALA A 393 17.35 -6.73 -0.01
CA ALA A 393 18.39 -7.76 0.00
C ALA A 393 17.82 -9.12 0.40
N GLY A 394 16.95 -9.15 1.40
CA GLY A 394 16.21 -10.33 1.82
C GLY A 394 15.42 -10.98 0.69
N LEU A 395 14.65 -10.17 -0.05
CA LEU A 395 13.87 -10.64 -1.19
C LEU A 395 14.77 -11.14 -2.33
N THR A 396 15.82 -10.38 -2.67
CA THR A 396 16.73 -10.76 -3.75
C THR A 396 17.41 -12.10 -3.44
N ALA A 397 17.89 -12.29 -2.21
CA ALA A 397 18.45 -13.57 -1.78
C ALA A 397 17.42 -14.71 -1.85
N PHE A 398 16.19 -14.45 -1.41
CA PHE A 398 15.10 -15.43 -1.43
C PHE A 398 14.78 -15.91 -2.85
N VAL A 399 14.55 -14.97 -3.78
CA VAL A 399 14.21 -15.32 -5.16
C VAL A 399 15.38 -16.01 -5.87
N PHE A 400 16.62 -15.63 -5.54
CA PHE A 400 17.83 -16.28 -6.07
C PHE A 400 17.92 -17.76 -5.65
N MET A 401 17.56 -18.07 -4.40
CA MET A 401 17.58 -19.44 -3.88
C MET A 401 16.44 -20.30 -4.42
N GLU A 402 15.23 -19.76 -4.49
CA GLU A 402 14.04 -20.51 -4.93
C GLU A 402 13.96 -20.66 -6.45
N THR A 403 14.39 -19.65 -7.21
CA THR A 403 14.31 -19.65 -8.68
C THR A 403 15.61 -19.16 -9.35
N PRO A 404 16.67 -19.98 -9.33
CA PRO A 404 17.94 -19.64 -9.96
C PRO A 404 17.75 -19.36 -11.45
N GLY A 405 17.92 -18.10 -11.86
CA GLY A 405 17.74 -17.67 -13.25
C GLY A 405 16.47 -16.87 -13.57
N SER A 406 15.60 -16.57 -12.60
CA SER A 406 14.49 -15.63 -12.83
C SER A 406 14.92 -14.16 -12.71
N LEU A 407 16.02 -13.91 -11.99
CA LEU A 407 16.47 -12.56 -11.64
C LEU A 407 17.41 -11.91 -12.63
N TRP A 408 17.95 -12.62 -13.64
CA TRP A 408 18.98 -12.04 -14.51
C TRP A 408 18.49 -10.78 -15.21
N TYR A 409 17.21 -10.72 -15.59
CA TYR A 409 16.64 -9.58 -16.31
C TYR A 409 16.39 -8.37 -15.39
N PRO A 410 15.66 -8.50 -14.25
CA PRO A 410 15.61 -7.43 -13.25
C PRO A 410 17.00 -6.97 -12.76
N PHE A 411 17.94 -7.90 -12.59
CA PHE A 411 19.30 -7.60 -12.17
C PHE A 411 20.07 -6.79 -13.22
N ALA A 412 19.99 -7.17 -14.50
CA ALA A 412 20.58 -6.43 -15.61
C ALA A 412 20.06 -4.99 -15.71
N MET A 413 18.76 -4.82 -15.44
CA MET A 413 18.06 -3.54 -15.63
C MET A 413 18.11 -2.63 -14.41
N SER A 414 18.30 -3.18 -13.21
CA SER A 414 18.58 -2.40 -12.01
C SER A 414 19.98 -1.78 -12.14
N GLY A 415 20.10 -0.46 -12.04
CA GLY A 415 21.40 0.23 -12.09
C GLY A 415 22.34 -0.19 -10.94
N LEU A 416 23.62 0.16 -11.01
CA LEU A 416 24.53 -0.02 -9.86
C LEU A 416 24.05 0.86 -8.71
N VAL A 417 23.80 0.25 -7.54
CA VAL A 417 23.56 0.98 -6.29
C VAL A 417 24.92 1.47 -5.76
N SER A 418 25.44 2.54 -6.35
CA SER A 418 26.72 3.12 -5.92
C SER A 418 26.52 3.93 -4.63
N GLY A 419 27.31 3.63 -3.60
CA GLY A 419 27.39 4.44 -2.38
C GLY A 419 26.40 4.11 -1.25
N GLN A 420 25.60 3.05 -1.34
CA GLN A 420 24.73 2.60 -0.23
C GLN A 420 25.37 1.43 0.54
N ALA A 421 25.05 1.29 1.83
CA ALA A 421 25.54 0.23 2.72
C ALA A 421 24.89 -1.15 2.45
N ILE A 422 24.45 -1.41 1.22
CA ILE A 422 23.71 -2.61 0.79
C ILE A 422 24.60 -3.54 -0.05
N PRO A 423 24.42 -4.88 -0.01
CA PRO A 423 25.22 -5.77 -0.84
C PRO A 423 25.05 -5.53 -2.34
N SER A 424 26.14 -5.63 -3.12
CA SER A 424 26.19 -5.37 -4.57
C SER A 424 25.24 -6.23 -5.40
N TRP A 425 24.89 -7.41 -4.90
CA TRP A 425 23.97 -8.34 -5.53
C TRP A 425 22.49 -7.95 -5.33
N THR A 426 22.20 -6.95 -4.49
CA THR A 426 20.83 -6.55 -4.19
C THR A 426 20.21 -5.77 -5.34
N ILE A 427 18.96 -6.10 -5.68
CA ILE A 427 18.17 -5.36 -6.67
C ILE A 427 17.43 -4.23 -5.95
N ASP A 428 17.57 -2.99 -6.44
CA ASP A 428 16.70 -1.90 -6.03
C ASP A 428 15.34 -2.05 -6.73
N TRP A 429 14.42 -2.72 -6.05
CA TRP A 429 13.07 -2.97 -6.53
C TRP A 429 12.21 -1.70 -6.70
N ALA A 430 12.59 -0.59 -6.05
CA ALA A 430 11.91 0.69 -6.21
C ALA A 430 12.39 1.47 -7.43
N ALA A 431 13.62 1.22 -7.89
CA ALA A 431 14.24 1.89 -9.02
C ALA A 431 14.18 1.10 -10.35
N LEU A 432 13.42 -0.01 -10.41
CA LEU A 432 13.27 -0.78 -11.64
C LEU A 432 12.60 0.08 -12.73
N PRO A 433 13.20 0.23 -13.92
CA PRO A 433 12.59 0.93 -15.02
C PRO A 433 11.37 0.16 -15.55
N GLN A 434 10.51 0.83 -16.33
CA GLN A 434 9.50 0.10 -17.09
C GLN A 434 10.19 -0.81 -18.10
N LEU A 435 9.95 -2.10 -17.98
CA LEU A 435 10.55 -3.10 -18.85
C LEU A 435 9.57 -3.48 -19.97
N PRO A 436 10.04 -3.74 -21.20
CA PRO A 436 9.20 -4.22 -22.28
C PRO A 436 8.47 -5.52 -21.90
N GLU A 437 7.24 -5.70 -22.41
CA GLU A 437 6.37 -6.86 -22.13
C GLU A 437 7.01 -8.21 -22.48
N VAL A 438 7.94 -8.23 -23.44
CA VAL A 438 8.64 -9.45 -23.85
C VAL A 438 10.01 -9.48 -23.17
N ILE A 439 10.09 -10.25 -22.10
CA ILE A 439 11.37 -10.61 -21.48
C ILE A 439 12.11 -11.50 -22.50
N PRO A 440 13.34 -11.15 -22.91
CA PRO A 440 14.11 -12.00 -23.81
C PRO A 440 14.28 -13.38 -23.18
N GLU A 441 13.97 -14.46 -23.89
CA GLU A 441 14.06 -15.83 -23.31
C GLU A 441 15.51 -16.25 -22.97
N ASN A 442 16.52 -15.54 -23.49
CA ASN A 442 17.92 -15.91 -23.33
C ASN A 442 18.81 -14.72 -22.92
N PRO A 443 19.48 -14.78 -21.75
CA PRO A 443 20.42 -13.75 -21.31
C PRO A 443 21.59 -13.52 -22.28
N LYS A 444 22.01 -14.54 -23.05
CA LYS A 444 23.08 -14.40 -24.04
C LYS A 444 22.67 -13.53 -25.23
N LEU A 445 21.44 -13.68 -25.71
CA LEU A 445 20.92 -12.88 -26.84
C LEU A 445 20.71 -11.42 -26.45
N PHE A 446 20.39 -11.14 -25.19
CA PHE A 446 20.29 -9.77 -24.69
C PHE A 446 21.66 -9.09 -24.62
N LEU A 447 22.67 -9.77 -24.10
CA LEU A 447 24.05 -9.27 -24.06
C LEU A 447 24.61 -9.02 -25.46
N ASP A 448 24.38 -9.94 -26.40
CA ASP A 448 24.86 -9.80 -27.79
C ASP A 448 24.17 -8.64 -28.52
N ARG A 449 22.86 -8.43 -28.32
CA ARG A 449 22.14 -7.27 -28.90
C ARG A 449 22.66 -5.93 -28.37
N THR A 450 22.98 -5.85 -27.07
CA THR A 450 23.54 -4.61 -26.51
C THR A 450 24.94 -4.31 -27.03
N SER A 451 25.71 -5.32 -27.46
CA SER A 451 27.02 -5.12 -28.10
C SER A 451 26.94 -4.84 -29.61
N GLU A 452 25.97 -5.41 -30.33
CA GLU A 452 25.80 -5.15 -31.78
C GLU A 452 25.17 -3.77 -32.02
N GLU A 453 24.21 -3.33 -31.19
CA GLU A 453 23.62 -1.98 -31.32
C GLU A 453 24.60 -0.85 -30.99
N THR A 454 25.72 -1.15 -30.30
CA THR A 454 26.82 -0.18 -30.08
C THR A 454 27.73 -0.01 -31.29
N GLU A 455 27.88 -1.01 -32.17
CA GLU A 455 28.76 -0.89 -33.34
C GLU A 455 28.05 -0.30 -34.57
N GLU A 456 26.76 -0.54 -34.77
CA GLU A 456 26.03 0.03 -35.94
C GLU A 456 25.56 1.48 -35.74
N ASN A 457 25.40 1.95 -34.50
CA ASN A 457 24.96 3.33 -34.21
C ASN A 457 26.10 4.35 -33.97
N GLU A 458 27.37 3.97 -34.15
CA GLU A 458 28.51 4.88 -34.04
C GLU A 458 28.80 5.70 -35.31
N ARG A 459 28.01 5.54 -36.39
CA ARG A 459 28.23 6.28 -37.65
C ARG A 459 27.22 7.36 -38.01
N LEU A 460 26.20 7.63 -37.20
CA LEU A 460 25.19 8.64 -37.54
C LEU A 460 24.83 9.51 -36.32
N TYR A 461 25.18 10.80 -36.46
CA TYR A 461 24.73 11.98 -35.71
C TYR A 461 25.29 12.25 -34.31
N TYR A 462 26.19 13.25 -34.26
CA TYR A 462 26.39 14.15 -33.13
C TYR A 462 25.21 15.14 -33.08
N ASP A 463 24.38 15.10 -32.04
CA ASP A 463 24.10 16.21 -31.11
C ASP A 463 23.00 15.85 -30.09
N GLU A 464 23.23 16.27 -28.84
CA GLU A 464 22.29 16.40 -27.71
C GLU A 464 21.83 15.14 -26.90
N PRO A 465 21.56 15.29 -25.57
CA PRO A 465 21.90 14.29 -24.56
C PRO A 465 20.68 13.67 -23.88
N ASN A 466 20.40 12.39 -24.15
CA ASN A 466 19.65 11.50 -23.26
C ASN A 466 19.75 10.06 -23.80
N ARG A 467 20.88 9.39 -23.55
CA ARG A 467 21.00 7.93 -23.73
C ARG A 467 21.06 7.26 -22.37
N ILE A 468 20.09 6.42 -22.09
CA ILE A 468 20.13 5.47 -20.97
C ILE A 468 21.29 4.50 -21.27
N ARG A 469 22.39 4.60 -20.51
CA ARG A 469 23.47 3.61 -20.54
C ARG A 469 22.99 2.36 -19.82
N VAL A 470 22.88 1.24 -20.53
CA VAL A 470 22.78 -0.09 -19.91
C VAL A 470 24.15 -0.38 -19.28
N PRO A 471 24.26 -0.61 -17.96
CA PRO A 471 25.55 -0.92 -17.33
C PRO A 471 26.10 -2.25 -17.84
N ASP A 472 27.41 -2.31 -18.04
CA ASP A 472 28.12 -3.52 -18.48
C ASP A 472 27.92 -4.66 -17.45
N ILE A 473 27.10 -5.64 -17.82
CA ILE A 473 26.67 -6.75 -16.96
C ILE A 473 27.84 -7.67 -16.60
N LYS A 474 28.93 -7.67 -17.39
CA LYS A 474 30.08 -8.58 -17.20
C LYS A 474 30.86 -8.30 -15.92
N ASP A 475 30.93 -7.05 -15.46
CA ASP A 475 31.65 -6.70 -14.22
C ASP A 475 30.87 -7.05 -12.94
N ARG A 476 29.56 -7.35 -13.05
CA ARG A 476 28.67 -7.58 -11.90
C ARG A 476 28.67 -9.01 -11.35
N MET A 477 29.20 -9.98 -12.08
CA MET A 477 29.22 -11.39 -11.64
C MET A 477 30.52 -11.80 -10.93
N LEU A 478 31.50 -10.89 -10.80
CA LEU A 478 32.86 -11.21 -10.33
C LEU A 478 33.30 -10.47 -9.05
N ASN A 479 32.44 -9.67 -8.42
CA ASN A 479 32.69 -8.99 -7.15
C ASN A 479 31.43 -8.93 -6.29
#